data_AF-A0A7G1IP41-F1
#
_entry.id   AF-A0A7G1IP41-F1
#
_cell.length_a   1.000
_cell.length_b   1.000
_cell.length_c   1.000
_cell.angle_alpha   90.00
_cell.angle_beta   90.00
_cell.angle_gamma   90.00
#
_symmetry.space_group_name_H-M   'P 1'
#
loop_
_entity.id
_entity.type
_entity.pdbx_description
1 polymer ?
#
loop_
_entity_poly.entity_id
_entity_poly.type
_entity_poly.pdbx_seq_one_letter_code
_entity_poly.pdbx_strand_id
1 'polypeptide(L)'
;MSDLSGKRVCVARGTTSLRRIREIAPPPVIVSVVNWADCLVAMQQRQIDAVSTDDSILAGLVEEDPYLHIVGPDMANQPYGIGINLDNTGLVRFVNGTLERIRTDGTWNTLYRKWLSVLGPAPVPPQPRYLD
;
A
#
# COMPACT_ATOMS: atom_id res chain seq x y z
N MET A 1 -11.26 -7.13 11.36
CA MET A 1 -11.63 -7.66 10.01
C MET A 1 -13.10 -7.97 9.91
N SER A 2 -13.67 -8.70 10.87
CA SER A 2 -15.11 -8.93 10.98
C SER A 2 -15.93 -7.64 10.96
N ASP A 3 -15.40 -6.55 11.52
CA ASP A 3 -16.10 -5.26 11.61
C ASP A 3 -16.35 -4.58 10.26
N LEU A 4 -15.70 -5.04 9.19
CA LEU A 4 -15.94 -4.56 7.82
C LEU A 4 -17.19 -5.20 7.21
N SER A 5 -17.67 -6.31 7.75
CA SER A 5 -18.84 -7.03 7.22
C SER A 5 -20.07 -6.11 7.19
N GLY A 6 -20.73 -6.01 6.04
CA GLY A 6 -21.88 -5.12 5.82
C GLY A 6 -21.57 -3.61 5.80
N LYS A 7 -20.31 -3.20 5.98
CA LYS A 7 -19.88 -1.80 5.87
C LYS A 7 -19.48 -1.45 4.45
N ARG A 8 -19.58 -0.16 4.09
CA ARG A 8 -19.13 0.39 2.81
C ARG A 8 -17.62 0.55 2.83
N VAL A 9 -16.90 -0.35 2.17
CA VAL A 9 -15.44 -0.34 2.13
C VAL A 9 -14.97 0.07 0.73
N CYS A 10 -14.19 1.15 0.67
CA CYS A 10 -13.63 1.65 -0.58
C CYS A 10 -12.30 1.00 -0.93
N VAL A 11 -12.16 0.65 -2.21
CA VAL A 11 -10.94 0.12 -2.81
C VAL A 11 -10.74 0.67 -4.23
N ALA A 12 -9.50 0.94 -4.65
CA ALA A 12 -9.23 1.25 -6.05
C ALA A 12 -9.33 0.00 -6.93
N ARG A 13 -9.85 0.14 -8.16
CA ARG A 13 -9.97 -0.96 -9.12
C ARG A 13 -8.59 -1.46 -9.57
N GLY A 14 -8.50 -2.77 -9.87
CA GLY A 14 -7.25 -3.37 -10.38
C GLY A 14 -6.18 -3.62 -9.31
N THR A 15 -6.54 -3.60 -8.02
CA THR A 15 -5.60 -3.71 -6.91
C THR A 15 -5.67 -5.07 -6.22
N THR A 16 -4.57 -5.45 -5.57
CA THR A 16 -4.51 -6.58 -4.63
C THR A 16 -5.44 -6.38 -3.43
N SER A 17 -5.67 -5.13 -3.01
CA SER A 17 -6.57 -4.79 -1.90
C SER A 17 -8.01 -5.20 -2.18
N LEU A 18 -8.52 -5.03 -3.42
CA LEU A 18 -9.84 -5.51 -3.82
C LEU A 18 -9.95 -7.04 -3.69
N ARG A 19 -8.90 -7.78 -4.09
CA ARG A 19 -8.88 -9.24 -3.93
C ARG A 19 -8.96 -9.61 -2.45
N ARG A 20 -8.19 -8.96 -1.59
CA ARG A 20 -8.18 -9.24 -0.16
C ARG A 20 -9.52 -8.95 0.52
N ILE A 21 -10.17 -7.85 0.16
CA ILE A 21 -11.49 -7.47 0.70
C ILE A 21 -12.59 -8.46 0.32
N ARG A 22 -12.50 -9.08 -0.87
CA ARG A 22 -13.46 -10.11 -1.32
C ARG A 22 -13.41 -11.41 -0.49
N GLU A 23 -12.33 -11.64 0.24
CA GLU A 23 -12.16 -12.84 1.07
C GLU A 23 -12.85 -12.70 2.44
N ILE A 24 -13.35 -11.51 2.79
CA ILE A 24 -14.04 -11.29 4.07
C ILE A 24 -15.44 -11.91 4.01
N ALA A 25 -15.78 -12.67 5.04
CA ALA A 25 -17.09 -13.27 5.24
C ALA A 25 -17.62 -12.95 6.65
N PRO A 26 -18.85 -12.39 6.79
CA PRO A 26 -19.74 -11.91 5.72
C PRO A 26 -19.15 -10.75 4.89
N PRO A 27 -19.55 -10.58 3.62
CA PRO A 27 -18.92 -9.59 2.75
C PRO A 27 -19.23 -8.15 3.18
N PRO A 28 -18.29 -7.20 2.96
CA PRO A 28 -18.57 -5.77 2.97
C PRO A 28 -19.38 -5.35 1.73
N VAL A 29 -19.95 -4.16 1.78
CA VAL A 29 -20.43 -3.44 0.60
C VAL A 29 -19.22 -2.80 -0.08
N ILE A 30 -18.73 -3.41 -1.17
CA ILE A 30 -17.52 -2.94 -1.86
C ILE A 30 -17.84 -1.72 -2.74
N VAL A 31 -17.15 -0.61 -2.50
CA VAL A 31 -17.20 0.60 -3.32
C VAL A 31 -15.89 0.71 -4.10
N SER A 32 -15.94 0.75 -5.43
CA SER A 32 -14.74 0.75 -6.27
C SER A 32 -14.53 2.06 -7.02
N VAL A 33 -13.33 2.62 -6.93
CA VAL A 33 -12.97 3.92 -7.52
C VAL A 33 -11.75 3.81 -8.46
N VAL A 34 -11.33 4.92 -9.07
CA VAL A 34 -10.17 4.93 -9.98
C VAL A 34 -8.87 4.94 -9.18
N ASN A 35 -8.77 5.79 -8.16
CA ASN A 35 -7.56 5.98 -7.37
C ASN A 35 -7.89 6.16 -5.88
N TRP A 36 -6.87 6.18 -5.02
CA TRP A 36 -7.05 6.25 -3.56
C TRP A 36 -7.51 7.62 -3.04
N ALA A 37 -7.21 8.71 -3.75
CA ALA A 37 -7.72 10.04 -3.38
C ALA A 37 -9.25 10.10 -3.55
N ASP A 38 -9.81 9.39 -4.53
CA ASP A 38 -11.27 9.25 -4.66
C ASP A 38 -11.89 8.57 -3.42
N CYS A 39 -11.19 7.59 -2.83
CA CYS A 39 -11.64 6.97 -1.57
C CYS A 39 -11.59 7.95 -0.41
N LEU A 40 -10.57 8.81 -0.33
CA LEU A 40 -10.49 9.85 0.68
C LEU A 40 -11.65 10.84 0.57
N VAL A 41 -11.94 11.33 -0.64
CA VAL A 41 -13.09 12.21 -0.89
C VAL A 41 -14.41 11.53 -0.50
N ALA A 42 -14.60 10.26 -0.86
CA ALA A 42 -15.79 9.51 -0.46
C ALA A 42 -15.90 9.36 1.07
N MET A 43 -14.78 9.17 1.78
CA MET A 43 -14.73 9.10 3.25
C MET A 43 -15.14 10.43 3.88
N GLN A 44 -14.57 11.53 3.39
CA GLN A 44 -14.88 12.91 3.85
C GLN A 44 -16.35 13.27 3.62
N GLN A 45 -16.93 12.80 2.53
CA GLN A 45 -18.36 12.98 2.21
C GLN A 45 -19.28 11.96 2.92
N ARG A 46 -18.73 11.09 3.78
CA ARG A 46 -19.46 10.04 4.51
C ARG A 46 -20.19 9.04 3.60
N GLN A 47 -19.73 8.91 2.35
CA GLN A 47 -20.26 7.99 1.35
C GLN A 47 -19.76 6.56 1.55
N ILE A 48 -18.71 6.38 2.34
CA ILE A 48 -18.15 5.10 2.74
C ILE A 48 -17.87 5.10 4.25
N ASP A 49 -17.58 3.93 4.80
CA ASP A 49 -17.31 3.73 6.22
C ASP A 49 -15.83 3.43 6.51
N ALA A 50 -15.09 2.91 5.51
CA ALA A 50 -13.66 2.62 5.63
C ALA A 50 -12.97 2.57 4.25
N VAL A 51 -11.65 2.75 4.25
CA VAL A 51 -10.75 2.47 3.12
C VAL A 51 -9.83 1.33 3.53
N SER A 52 -9.60 0.36 2.66
CA SER A 52 -8.67 -0.75 2.94
C SER A 52 -7.66 -0.90 1.81
N THR A 53 -6.40 -0.67 2.13
CA THR A 53 -5.26 -0.88 1.24
C THR A 53 -3.97 -0.92 2.07
N ASP A 54 -2.85 -0.77 1.40
CA ASP A 54 -1.49 -0.76 1.93
C ASP A 54 -1.35 0.37 2.96
N ASP A 55 -0.72 0.07 4.08
CA ASP A 55 -0.49 1.01 5.19
C ASP A 55 0.23 2.29 4.75
N SER A 56 1.19 2.18 3.83
CA SER A 56 1.91 3.32 3.25
C SER A 56 0.99 4.28 2.48
N ILE A 57 -0.02 3.76 1.79
CA ILE A 57 -1.01 4.60 1.09
C ILE A 57 -1.96 5.21 2.12
N LEU A 58 -2.46 4.42 3.07
CA LEU A 58 -3.34 4.91 4.13
C LEU A 58 -2.68 6.00 4.97
N ALA A 59 -1.38 5.90 5.23
CA ALA A 59 -0.63 6.92 5.93
C ALA A 59 -0.60 8.26 5.19
N GLY A 60 -0.47 8.22 3.86
CA GLY A 60 -0.64 9.43 3.03
C GLY A 60 -2.04 10.03 3.14
N LEU A 61 -3.09 9.21 3.19
CA LEU A 61 -4.46 9.69 3.36
C LEU A 61 -4.68 10.31 4.76
N VAL A 62 -4.05 9.78 5.80
CA VAL A 62 -4.10 10.33 7.17
C VAL A 62 -3.37 11.68 7.26
N GLU A 63 -2.26 11.86 6.53
CA GLU A 63 -1.58 13.15 6.46
C GLU A 63 -2.47 14.22 5.78
N GLU A 64 -3.31 13.84 4.81
CA GLU A 64 -4.28 14.73 4.17
C GLU A 64 -5.54 14.97 5.04
N ASP A 65 -5.96 13.99 5.84
CA ASP A 65 -7.11 14.09 6.74
C ASP A 65 -6.79 13.48 8.14
N PRO A 66 -6.25 14.29 9.07
CA PRO A 66 -5.87 13.84 10.41
C PRO A 66 -7.04 13.39 11.31
N TYR A 67 -8.29 13.53 10.86
CA TYR A 67 -9.44 12.93 11.55
C TYR A 67 -9.48 11.40 11.39
N LEU A 68 -8.83 10.89 10.33
CA LEU A 68 -8.71 9.46 10.06
C LEU A 68 -7.56 8.85 10.86
N HIS A 69 -7.64 7.54 11.09
CA HIS A 69 -6.56 6.76 11.72
C HIS A 69 -6.55 5.35 11.14
N ILE A 70 -5.37 4.74 11.11
CA ILE A 70 -5.17 3.36 10.62
C ILE A 70 -5.46 2.39 11.77
N VAL A 71 -6.22 1.33 11.49
CA VAL A 71 -6.62 0.31 12.47
C VAL A 71 -6.55 -1.10 11.89
N GLY A 72 -6.56 -2.08 12.79
CA GLY A 72 -6.65 -3.49 12.45
C GLY A 72 -5.29 -4.16 12.29
N PRO A 73 -5.29 -5.50 12.13
CA PRO A 73 -4.06 -6.26 11.92
C PRO A 73 -3.60 -6.20 10.46
N ASP A 74 -2.35 -6.62 10.22
CA ASP A 74 -1.84 -6.87 8.87
C ASP A 74 -2.77 -7.82 8.12
N MET A 75 -3.28 -7.35 6.98
CA MET A 75 -4.26 -8.11 6.20
C MET A 75 -3.61 -8.98 5.12
N ALA A 76 -2.58 -8.46 4.47
CA ALA A 76 -1.85 -9.13 3.39
C ALA A 76 -0.49 -8.44 3.19
N ASN A 77 0.53 -9.21 2.83
CA ASN A 77 1.84 -8.65 2.48
C ASN A 77 1.81 -8.00 1.09
N GLN A 78 2.40 -6.80 0.96
CA GLN A 78 2.46 -6.03 -0.28
C GLN A 78 3.91 -5.68 -0.63
N PRO A 79 4.71 -6.65 -1.12
CA PRO A 79 6.10 -6.39 -1.50
C PRO A 79 6.17 -5.57 -2.80
N TYR A 80 6.51 -4.29 -2.68
CA TYR A 80 6.62 -3.40 -3.85
C TYR A 80 7.82 -3.76 -4.73
N GLY A 81 7.57 -3.81 -6.04
CA GLY A 81 8.57 -4.05 -7.07
C GLY A 81 8.46 -3.05 -8.20
N ILE A 82 9.57 -2.83 -8.91
CA ILE A 82 9.57 -2.01 -10.12
C ILE A 82 9.09 -2.87 -11.29
N GLY A 83 7.93 -2.53 -11.85
CA GLY A 83 7.36 -3.22 -13.00
C GLY A 83 8.21 -3.01 -14.26
N ILE A 84 8.62 -4.10 -14.91
CA ILE A 84 9.46 -4.09 -16.12
C ILE A 84 8.82 -5.00 -17.15
N ASN A 85 8.98 -4.67 -18.44
CA ASN A 85 8.55 -5.53 -19.54
C ASN A 85 9.21 -6.92 -19.42
N LEU A 86 8.42 -7.99 -19.64
CA LEU A 86 8.83 -9.37 -19.40
C LEU A 86 10.13 -9.76 -20.12
N ASP A 87 10.33 -9.26 -21.33
CA ASP A 87 11.47 -9.64 -22.18
C ASP A 87 12.72 -8.81 -21.90
N ASN A 88 12.59 -7.68 -21.18
CA ASN A 88 13.71 -6.79 -20.88
C ASN A 88 14.43 -7.18 -19.58
N THR A 89 15.01 -8.38 -19.58
CA THR A 89 15.75 -8.93 -18.45
C THR A 89 17.01 -8.12 -18.11
N GLY A 90 17.61 -7.44 -19.09
CA GLY A 90 18.73 -6.52 -18.88
C GLY A 90 18.35 -5.35 -17.95
N LEU A 91 17.19 -4.75 -18.17
CA LEU A 91 16.69 -3.68 -17.31
C LEU A 91 16.36 -4.19 -15.90
N VAL A 92 15.87 -5.44 -15.76
CA VAL A 92 15.65 -6.06 -14.45
C VAL A 92 16.96 -6.08 -13.65
N ARG A 93 18.04 -6.60 -14.23
CA ARG A 93 19.35 -6.66 -13.56
C ARG A 93 19.89 -5.26 -13.24
N PHE A 94 19.72 -4.31 -14.16
CA PHE A 94 20.15 -2.93 -13.95
C PHE A 94 19.42 -2.25 -12.78
N VAL A 95 18.10 -2.37 -12.72
CA VAL A 95 17.29 -1.85 -11.61
C VAL A 95 17.64 -2.55 -10.31
N ASN A 96 17.83 -3.87 -10.33
CA ASN A 96 18.27 -4.62 -9.14
C ASN A 96 19.61 -4.11 -8.60
N GLY A 97 20.59 -3.82 -9.47
CA GLY A 97 21.86 -3.21 -9.03
C GLY A 97 21.68 -1.81 -8.42
N THR A 98 20.74 -1.02 -8.93
CA THR A 98 20.37 0.27 -8.31
C THR A 98 19.76 0.08 -6.93
N LEU A 99 18.86 -0.90 -6.78
CA LEU A 99 18.25 -1.23 -5.50
C LEU A 99 19.30 -1.71 -4.48
N GLU A 100 20.27 -2.54 -4.89
CA GLU A 100 21.40 -2.93 -4.02
C GLU A 100 22.21 -1.72 -3.55
N ARG A 101 22.54 -0.82 -4.47
CA ARG A 101 23.29 0.40 -4.14
C ARG A 101 22.54 1.25 -3.10
N ILE A 102 21.25 1.55 -3.32
CA ILE A 102 20.52 2.44 -2.40
C ILE A 102 20.27 1.81 -1.02
N ARG A 103 20.24 0.47 -0.92
CA ARG A 103 20.15 -0.23 0.37
C ARG A 103 21.43 -0.07 1.18
N THR A 104 22.58 -0.05 0.53
CA THR A 104 23.91 -0.09 1.16
C THR A 104 24.53 1.30 1.35
N ASP A 105 24.17 2.28 0.52
CA ASP A 105 24.72 3.65 0.58
C ASP A 105 23.92 4.62 1.47
N GLY A 106 22.83 4.14 2.09
CA GLY A 106 21.97 4.93 2.98
C GLY A 106 20.89 5.75 2.27
N THR A 107 20.84 5.76 0.93
CA THR A 107 19.80 6.46 0.16
C THR A 107 18.41 5.95 0.51
N TRP A 108 18.23 4.62 0.62
CA TRP A 108 16.93 4.03 0.97
C TRP A 108 16.43 4.53 2.33
N ASN A 109 17.30 4.55 3.34
CA ASN A 109 16.93 5.01 4.67
C ASN A 109 16.59 6.50 4.68
N THR A 110 17.32 7.30 3.90
CA THR A 110 17.01 8.72 3.68
C THR A 110 15.63 8.91 3.04
N LEU A 111 15.28 8.13 2.03
CA LEU A 111 13.97 8.19 1.39
C LEU A 111 12.84 7.76 2.35
N TYR A 112 13.06 6.71 3.14
CA TYR A 112 12.08 6.30 4.15
C TYR A 112 11.81 7.41 5.15
N ARG A 113 12.87 7.99 5.75
CA ARG A 113 12.72 9.08 6.72
C ARG A 113 12.07 10.32 6.13
N LYS A 114 12.28 10.58 4.83
CA LYS A 114 11.69 11.72 4.13
C LYS A 114 10.17 11.56 3.95
N TRP A 115 9.70 10.35 3.67
CA TRP A 115 8.33 10.15 3.18
C TRP A 115 7.43 9.31 4.09
N LEU A 116 8.00 8.44 4.91
CA LEU A 116 7.27 7.38 5.62
C LEU A 116 7.49 7.42 7.14
N SER A 117 8.04 8.51 7.69
CA SER A 117 8.25 8.64 9.13
C SER A 117 6.94 8.57 9.96
N VAL A 118 5.80 8.86 9.33
CA VAL A 118 4.46 8.69 9.93
C VAL A 118 4.15 7.23 10.28
N LEU A 119 4.77 6.26 9.58
CA LEU A 119 4.67 4.83 9.90
C LEU A 119 5.62 4.40 11.02
N GLY A 120 6.46 5.33 11.52
CA GLY A 120 7.44 5.09 12.57
C GLY A 120 8.88 5.12 12.10
N PRO A 121 9.82 4.63 12.94
CA PRO A 121 11.24 4.60 12.62
C PRO A 121 11.52 3.75 11.37
N ALA A 122 12.49 4.20 10.56
CA ALA A 122 12.89 3.47 9.36
C ALA A 122 13.39 2.06 9.70
N PRO A 123 12.77 1.00 9.14
CA PRO A 123 13.23 -0.36 9.33
C PRO A 123 14.51 -0.61 8.49
N VAL A 124 15.06 -1.81 8.61
CA VAL A 124 16.10 -2.27 7.69
C VAL A 124 15.50 -2.39 6.27
N PRO A 125 16.21 -1.97 5.21
CA PRO A 125 15.71 -2.16 3.85
C PRO A 125 15.37 -3.62 3.55
N PRO A 126 14.30 -3.92 2.77
CA PRO A 126 13.93 -5.28 2.44
C PRO A 126 15.08 -6.04 1.77
N GLN A 127 15.33 -7.27 2.26
CA GLN A 127 16.40 -8.12 1.73
C GLN A 127 16.06 -8.59 0.31
N PRO A 128 17.00 -8.49 -0.65
CA PRO A 128 16.78 -8.97 -2.01
C PRO A 128 16.70 -10.50 -2.03
N ARG A 129 15.96 -11.03 -2.99
CA ARG A 129 15.95 -12.46 -3.31
C ARG A 129 16.19 -12.63 -4.81
N TYR A 130 17.28 -13.29 -5.16
CA TYR A 130 17.67 -13.58 -6.53
C TYR A 130 17.38 -15.05 -6.86
N LEU A 131 17.01 -15.31 -8.11
CA LEU A 131 16.86 -16.67 -8.62
C LEU A 131 18.16 -17.18 -9.25
N ASP A 132 19.02 -16.27 -9.70
CA ASP A 132 20.26 -16.48 -10.44
C ASP A 132 21.26 -15.33 -10.24
#